data_AF-A0A352SDF2-F1
#
_entry.id   AF-A0A352SDF2-F1
#
_cell.length_a   1.000
_cell.length_b   1.000
_cell.length_c   1.000
_cell.angle_alpha   90.00
_cell.angle_beta   90.00
_cell.angle_gamma   90.00
#
_symmetry.space_group_name_H-M   'P 1'
#
loop_
_entity.id
_entity.type
_entity.pdbx_description
1 polymer ?
#
loop_
_entity_poly.entity_id
_entity_poly.type
_entity_poly.pdbx_seq_one_letter_code
_entity_poly.pdbx_strand_id
1 'polypeptide(L)' 'GGGVAAGSLGLPDLGISNLDDVLTDIRRITDVCDTPLLVDVDTGFGASAFNVARTTRSLIKFGAAAMHIEDQVGAKR' A
#
# COMPACT_ATOMS: atom_id res chain seq x y z
N GLY A 1 -2.49 -1.83 -5.13
CA GLY A 1 -1.88 -3.16 -5.23
C GLY A 1 -1.00 -3.37 -6.44
N GLY A 2 -1.60 -3.43 -7.64
CA GLY A 2 -1.08 -4.24 -8.75
C GLY A 2 0.38 -4.09 -9.17
N GLY A 3 0.94 -2.89 -9.17
CA GLY A 3 2.36 -2.69 -9.51
C GLY A 3 3.32 -3.36 -8.51
N VAL A 4 3.02 -3.26 -7.22
CA VAL A 4 3.78 -3.95 -6.15
C VAL A 4 3.60 -5.46 -6.27
N ALA A 5 2.37 -5.94 -6.45
CA ALA A 5 2.08 -7.36 -6.59
C ALA A 5 2.82 -7.99 -7.80
N ALA A 6 2.58 -7.48 -9.00
CA ALA A 6 3.10 -8.09 -10.23
C ALA A 6 4.57 -7.74 -10.48
N GLY A 7 4.97 -6.49 -10.25
CA GLY A 7 6.31 -6.00 -10.54
C GLY A 7 7.31 -6.40 -9.46
N SER A 8 7.04 -6.01 -8.21
CA SER A 8 7.98 -6.20 -7.10
C SER A 8 7.99 -7.63 -6.56
N LEU A 9 6.85 -8.31 -6.58
CA LEU A 9 6.71 -9.66 -5.99
C LEU A 9 6.54 -10.78 -7.04
N GLY A 10 6.22 -10.47 -8.29
CA GLY A 10 5.93 -11.49 -9.30
C GLY A 10 4.63 -12.27 -9.03
N LEU A 11 3.66 -11.65 -8.34
CA LEU A 11 2.39 -12.24 -7.93
C LEU A 11 1.20 -11.56 -8.62
N PRO A 12 0.07 -12.26 -8.82
CA PRO A 12 -1.15 -11.61 -9.29
C PRO A 12 -1.73 -10.66 -8.21
N ASP A 13 -2.46 -9.63 -8.63
CA ASP A 13 -3.09 -8.64 -7.74
C ASP A 13 -4.38 -9.16 -7.07
N LEU A 14 -4.24 -10.25 -6.30
CA LEU A 14 -5.33 -10.94 -5.61
C LEU A 14 -5.32 -10.68 -4.10
N GLY A 15 -4.79 -9.53 -3.67
CA GLY A 15 -4.64 -9.19 -2.25
C GLY A 15 -3.62 -10.06 -1.51
N ILE A 16 -2.60 -10.56 -2.24
CA ILE A 16 -1.53 -11.40 -1.67
C ILE A 16 -0.42 -10.54 -1.06
N SER A 17 -0.12 -9.37 -1.65
CA SER A 17 0.85 -8.42 -1.11
C SER A 17 0.39 -7.90 0.27
N ASN A 18 1.35 -7.74 1.17
CA ASN A 18 1.11 -7.21 2.51
C ASN A 18 1.50 -5.72 2.60
N LEU A 19 1.15 -5.08 3.73
CA LEU A 19 1.47 -3.67 3.97
C LEU A 19 2.99 -3.41 3.90
N ASP A 20 3.83 -4.28 4.44
CA ASP A 20 5.27 -4.07 4.52
C ASP A 20 5.95 -4.16 3.14
N ASP A 21 5.37 -4.92 2.18
CA ASP A 21 5.79 -4.93 0.78
C ASP A 21 5.60 -3.53 0.16
N VAL A 22 4.42 -2.93 0.37
CA VAL A 22 4.11 -1.58 -0.12
C VAL A 22 4.98 -0.53 0.56
N LEU A 23 5.19 -0.62 1.88
CA LEU A 23 6.05 0.31 2.62
C LEU A 23 7.51 0.25 2.16
N THR A 24 7.99 -0.93 1.77
CA THR A 24 9.34 -1.11 1.23
C THR A 24 9.53 -0.29 -0.05
N ASP A 25 8.56 -0.34 -0.95
CA ASP A 25 8.63 0.39 -2.22
C ASP A 25 8.39 1.89 -2.04
N ILE A 26 7.47 2.28 -1.15
CA ILE A 26 7.30 3.70 -0.76
C ILE A 26 8.65 4.27 -0.31
N ARG A 27 9.28 3.64 0.68
CA ARG A 27 10.55 4.13 1.24
C ARG A 27 11.63 4.24 0.15
N ARG A 28 11.76 3.24 -0.71
CA ARG A 28 12.73 3.27 -1.83
C ARG A 28 12.52 4.47 -2.75
N ILE A 29 11.27 4.81 -3.04
CA ILE A 29 10.93 5.93 -3.93
C ILE A 29 11.16 7.26 -3.23
N THR A 30 10.60 7.43 -2.02
CA THR A 30 10.60 8.71 -1.30
C THR A 30 11.96 9.05 -0.67
N ASP A 31 12.85 8.07 -0.47
CA ASP A 31 14.22 8.32 0.01
C ASP A 31 15.06 9.11 -1.02
N VAL A 32 14.65 9.18 -2.29
CA VAL A 32 15.44 9.81 -3.37
C VAL A 32 14.64 10.71 -4.32
N CYS A 33 13.31 10.62 -4.32
CA CYS A 33 12.44 11.42 -5.19
C CYS A 33 11.55 12.34 -4.36
N ASP A 34 11.68 13.66 -4.60
CA ASP A 34 10.88 14.68 -3.91
C ASP A 34 9.45 14.84 -4.49
N THR A 35 9.12 14.12 -5.57
CA THR A 35 7.79 14.20 -6.18
C THR A 35 6.75 13.55 -5.25
N PRO A 36 5.64 14.24 -4.91
CA PRO A 36 4.62 13.69 -4.02
C PRO A 36 4.05 12.36 -4.51
N LEU A 37 4.10 11.32 -3.66
CA LEU A 37 3.66 9.97 -4.00
C LEU A 37 2.23 9.69 -3.52
N LEU A 38 1.33 9.38 -4.45
CA LEU A 38 0.02 8.79 -4.18
C LEU A 38 0.16 7.26 -4.12
N VAL A 39 -0.40 6.64 -3.09
CA VAL A 39 -0.31 5.19 -2.85
C VAL A 39 -1.68 4.52 -2.90
N ASP A 40 -1.74 3.39 -3.58
CA ASP A 40 -2.87 2.46 -3.55
C ASP A 40 -2.74 1.53 -2.33
N VAL A 41 -3.69 1.61 -1.38
CA VAL A 41 -3.70 0.77 -0.16
C VAL A 41 -4.74 -0.35 -0.18
N ASP A 42 -5.29 -0.67 -1.35
CA ASP A 42 -6.39 -1.62 -1.50
C ASP A 42 -7.53 -1.28 -0.51
N THR A 43 -7.89 -2.22 0.37
CA THR A 43 -8.92 -2.05 1.42
C THR A 43 -8.34 -1.70 2.80
N GLY A 44 -7.05 -1.36 2.88
CA GLY A 44 -6.37 -0.90 4.11
C GLY A 44 -5.60 -1.97 4.89
N PHE A 45 -5.27 -3.11 4.26
CA PHE A 45 -4.44 -4.19 4.82
C PHE A 45 -4.92 -4.78 6.16
N GLY A 46 -6.23 -5.01 6.27
CA GLY A 46 -6.82 -5.81 7.35
C GLY A 46 -8.30 -5.51 7.56
N ALA A 47 -8.96 -6.32 8.38
CA ALA A 47 -10.42 -6.32 8.50
C ALA A 47 -11.00 -5.26 9.46
N SER A 48 -10.16 -4.55 10.22
CA SER A 48 -10.60 -3.61 11.25
C SER A 48 -10.16 -2.17 10.98
N ALA A 49 -10.86 -1.21 11.58
CA ALA A 49 -10.46 0.20 11.55
C ALA A 49 -9.05 0.43 12.15
N PHE A 50 -8.59 -0.44 13.05
CA PHE A 50 -7.22 -0.38 13.58
C PHE A 50 -6.16 -0.71 12.51
N ASN A 51 -6.48 -1.61 11.58
CA ASN A 51 -5.60 -1.91 10.44
C ASN A 51 -5.49 -0.69 9.52
N VAL A 52 -6.63 -0.08 9.17
CA VAL A 52 -6.65 1.15 8.36
C VAL A 52 -5.83 2.25 9.04
N ALA A 53 -6.02 2.47 10.34
CA ALA A 53 -5.27 3.47 11.08
C ALA A 53 -3.76 3.19 11.12
N ARG A 54 -3.34 1.91 11.26
CA ARG A 54 -1.93 1.50 11.17
C ARG A 54 -1.39 1.79 9.78
N THR A 55 -2.12 1.39 8.73
CA THR A 55 -1.76 1.61 7.32
C THR A 55 -1.52 3.10 7.06
N THR A 56 -2.48 3.97 7.38
CA THR A 56 -2.36 5.42 7.17
C THR A 56 -1.13 6.01 7.88
N ARG A 57 -0.94 5.68 9.17
CA ARG A 57 0.21 6.21 9.93
C ARG A 57 1.54 5.72 9.39
N SER A 58 1.62 4.48 8.95
CA SER A 58 2.83 3.92 8.34
C SER A 58 3.15 4.60 7.02
N LEU A 59 2.16 4.80 6.14
CA LEU A 59 2.37 5.50 4.87
C LEU A 59 2.92 6.91 5.07
N ILE A 60 2.31 7.68 5.98
CA ILE A 60 2.78 9.03 6.35
C ILE A 60 4.23 8.98 6.85
N LYS A 61 4.54 8.04 7.74
CA LYS A 61 5.89 7.87 8.30
C LYS A 61 6.94 7.60 7.23
N PHE A 62 6.59 6.84 6.19
CA PHE A 62 7.49 6.50 5.10
C PHE A 62 7.45 7.50 3.93
N GLY A 63 6.75 8.63 4.08
CA GLY A 63 6.86 9.75 3.12
C GLY A 63 5.83 9.74 1.98
N ALA A 64 4.81 8.88 2.04
CA ALA A 64 3.70 8.98 1.09
C ALA A 64 2.93 10.29 1.31
N ALA A 65 2.56 10.96 0.21
CA ALA A 65 1.86 12.24 0.24
C ALA A 65 0.33 12.07 0.27
N ALA A 66 -0.18 10.98 -0.33
CA ALA A 66 -1.59 10.66 -0.36
C ALA A 66 -1.80 9.14 -0.44
N MET A 67 -3.00 8.70 -0.09
CA MET A 67 -3.45 7.33 -0.35
C MET A 67 -4.88 7.32 -0.86
N HIS A 68 -5.25 6.30 -1.64
CA HIS A 68 -6.65 5.96 -1.90
C HIS A 68 -6.98 4.60 -1.28
N ILE A 69 -8.19 4.48 -0.73
CA ILE A 69 -8.75 3.25 -0.14
C ILE A 69 -10.02 2.88 -0.90
N GLU A 70 -10.23 1.59 -1.08
CA GLU A 70 -11.30 1.03 -1.89
C GLU A 70 -12.36 0.34 -1.01
N ASP A 71 -13.56 0.15 -1.56
CA ASP A 71 -14.74 -0.39 -0.86
C ASP A 71 -15.01 -1.88 -1.13
N GLN A 72 -14.06 -2.60 -1.76
CA GLN A 72 -14.27 -4.04 -2.00
C GLN A 72 -14.29 -4.83 -0.70
N VAL A 73 -15.02 -5.94 -0.73
CA VAL A 73 -14.93 -6.97 0.30
C VAL A 73 -13.57 -7.67 0.16
N GLY A 74 -12.95 -8.01 1.30
CA GLY A 74 -11.63 -8.64 1.35
C GLY A 74 -11.52 -9.92 0.51
N ALA A 75 -10.28 -10.27 0.15
CA ALA A 75 -9.90 -11.21 -0.92
C ALA A 75 -10.32 -10.72 -2.32
N LYS A 76 -9.42 -9.96 -2.97
CA LYS A 76 -9.56 -9.56 -4.38
C LYS A 76 -9.69 -10.83 -5.25
N ARG A 77 -10.55 -10.77 -6.27
CA ARG A 77 -10.88 -11.88 -7.17
C ARG A 77 -10.09 -11.83 -8.45
#